data_AF-A0A067S213-F1
#
_entry.id   AF-A0A067S213-F1
#
_cell.length_a   1.000
_cell.length_b   1.000
_cell.length_c   1.000
_cell.angle_alpha   90.00
_cell.angle_beta   90.00
_cell.angle_gamma   90.00
#
_symmetry.space_group_name_H-M   'P 1'
#
loop_
_entity.id
_entity.type
_entity.pdbx_description
1 polymer ?
#
loop_
_entity_poly.entity_id
_entity_poly.type
_entity_poly.pdbx_seq_one_letter_code
_entity_poly.pdbx_strand_id
1 'polypeptide(L)'
;GISGYLRQEFRELELLDEITRLKYLDQLPTSITGKLRNIIIKQYQQIKGTGYCPPCIDKALQWSKDKPMENAPAVKDSPWTIINKKPVVSKAKTFVAEHFQPAQGSIPVKVNNLKRKIEDTEIPIVPLEAKKIIKTKKPKITYDIELQGLKWDSVNYSCSY
;
A
#
# COMPACT_ATOMS: atom_id res chain seq x y z
N GLY A 1 -7.78 28.10 -13.76
CA GLY A 1 -8.80 27.03 -13.61
C GLY A 1 -8.12 25.74 -13.19
N ILE A 2 -8.86 24.77 -12.65
CA ILE A 2 -8.31 23.46 -12.27
C ILE A 2 -7.86 22.67 -13.50
N SER A 3 -6.83 21.82 -13.36
CA SER A 3 -6.37 20.98 -14.47
C SER A 3 -7.45 19.96 -14.88
N GLY A 4 -7.44 19.54 -16.15
CA GLY A 4 -8.40 18.56 -16.67
C GLY A 4 -8.35 17.23 -15.90
N TYR A 5 -7.12 16.78 -15.57
CA TYR A 5 -6.90 15.59 -14.75
C TYR A 5 -7.51 15.72 -13.35
N LEU A 6 -7.29 16.86 -12.68
CA LEU A 6 -7.86 17.06 -11.35
C LEU A 6 -9.39 17.13 -11.38
N ARG A 7 -9.96 17.75 -12.42
CA ARG A 7 -11.42 17.77 -12.64
C ARG A 7 -11.98 16.36 -12.83
N GLN A 8 -11.27 15.50 -13.56
CA GLN A 8 -11.62 14.10 -13.76
C GLN A 8 -11.63 13.34 -12.42
N GLU A 9 -10.59 13.49 -11.60
CA GLU A 9 -10.50 12.86 -10.28
C GLU A 9 -11.69 13.22 -9.38
N PHE A 10 -12.08 14.50 -9.34
CA PHE A 10 -13.26 14.91 -8.58
C PHE A 10 -14.56 14.28 -9.11
N ARG A 11 -14.77 14.23 -10.43
CA ARG A 11 -15.95 13.55 -11.00
C ARG A 11 -15.98 12.06 -10.66
N GLU A 12 -14.81 11.42 -10.66
CA GLU A 12 -14.67 10.02 -10.30
C GLU A 12 -15.01 9.79 -8.81
N LEU A 13 -14.64 10.71 -7.92
CA LEU A 13 -15.06 10.67 -6.51
C LEU A 13 -16.58 10.83 -6.33
N GLU A 14 -17.20 11.79 -7.03
CA GLU A 14 -18.66 11.99 -7.00
C GLU A 14 -19.41 10.73 -7.47
N LEU A 15 -18.89 10.04 -8.48
CA LEU A 15 -19.48 8.79 -8.96
C LEU A 15 -19.35 7.66 -7.93
N LEU A 16 -18.22 7.58 -7.22
CA LEU A 16 -18.03 6.60 -6.14
C LEU A 16 -18.96 6.88 -4.96
N ASP A 17 -19.21 8.14 -4.65
CA ASP A 17 -20.16 8.52 -3.60
C ASP A 17 -21.58 8.05 -3.97
N GLU A 18 -22.02 8.30 -5.21
CA GLU A 18 -23.30 7.80 -5.71
C GLU A 18 -23.38 6.26 -5.68
N ILE A 19 -22.31 5.57 -6.06
CA ILE A 19 -22.25 4.10 -5.98
C ILE A 19 -22.35 3.63 -4.53
N THR A 20 -21.69 4.32 -3.60
CA THR A 20 -21.73 3.99 -2.17
C THR A 20 -23.12 4.23 -1.60
N ARG A 21 -23.79 5.32 -1.99
CA ARG A 21 -25.18 5.61 -1.65
C ARG A 21 -26.13 4.53 -2.17
N LEU A 22 -26.00 4.14 -3.43
CA LEU A 22 -26.80 3.06 -4.03
C LEU A 22 -26.55 1.72 -3.34
N LYS A 23 -25.31 1.43 -2.94
CA LYS A 23 -24.97 0.22 -2.19
C LYS A 23 -25.61 0.21 -0.81
N TYR A 24 -25.59 1.34 -0.11
CA TYR A 24 -26.24 1.48 1.19
C TYR A 24 -27.76 1.29 1.11
N LEU A 25 -28.38 1.70 0.00
CA LEU A 25 -29.81 1.54 -0.25
C LEU A 25 -30.19 0.19 -0.87
N ASP A 26 -29.25 -0.75 -1.02
CA ASP A 26 -29.43 -2.03 -1.73
C ASP A 26 -29.96 -1.89 -3.17
N GLN A 27 -29.68 -0.74 -3.80
CA GLN A 27 -30.07 -0.41 -5.18
C GLN A 27 -28.92 -0.54 -6.18
N LEU A 28 -27.72 -0.91 -5.71
CA LEU A 28 -26.57 -1.13 -6.59
C LEU A 28 -26.72 -2.48 -7.33
N PRO A 29 -26.61 -2.50 -8.66
CA PRO A 29 -26.63 -3.75 -9.43
C PRO A 29 -25.56 -4.74 -8.95
N THR A 30 -25.94 -6.01 -8.80
CA THR A 30 -25.05 -7.10 -8.36
C THR A 30 -23.89 -7.38 -9.33
N SER A 31 -24.01 -6.92 -10.57
CA SER A 31 -22.95 -6.99 -11.59
C SER A 31 -21.71 -6.13 -11.26
N ILE A 32 -21.82 -5.19 -10.32
CA ILE A 32 -20.69 -4.34 -9.90
C ILE A 32 -19.97 -5.04 -8.74
N THR A 33 -18.94 -5.81 -9.07
CA THR A 33 -18.15 -6.61 -8.12
C THR A 33 -16.70 -6.11 -7.98
N GLY A 34 -16.36 -5.00 -8.63
CA GLY A 34 -15.02 -4.42 -8.58
C GLY A 34 -14.55 -4.14 -7.15
N LYS A 35 -13.27 -4.41 -6.86
CA LYS A 35 -12.60 -4.02 -5.61
C LYS A 35 -11.81 -2.71 -5.74
N LEU A 36 -11.41 -2.39 -6.97
CA LEU A 36 -10.60 -1.22 -7.27
C LEU A 36 -11.47 -0.12 -7.86
N ARG A 37 -11.09 1.12 -7.54
CA ARG A 37 -11.73 2.35 -7.99
C ARG A 37 -12.04 2.33 -9.50
N ASN A 38 -11.01 2.11 -10.33
CA ASN A 38 -11.13 2.14 -11.78
C ASN A 38 -12.10 1.06 -12.31
N ILE A 39 -12.13 -0.12 -11.68
CA ILE A 39 -13.01 -1.23 -12.07
C ILE A 39 -14.46 -0.89 -11.72
N ILE A 40 -14.71 -0.40 -10.51
CA ILE A 40 -16.05 -0.04 -10.03
C ILE A 40 -16.66 1.05 -10.90
N ILE A 41 -15.90 2.13 -11.14
CA ILE A 41 -16.32 3.26 -11.99
C ILE A 41 -16.65 2.77 -13.39
N LYS A 42 -15.77 1.96 -14.00
CA LYS A 42 -15.98 1.43 -15.34
C LYS A 42 -17.22 0.54 -15.43
N GLN A 43 -17.42 -0.37 -14.48
CA GLN A 43 -18.61 -1.22 -14.43
C GLN A 43 -19.89 -0.39 -14.28
N TYR A 44 -19.86 0.63 -13.41
CA TYR A 44 -21.00 1.52 -13.22
C TYR A 44 -21.31 2.34 -14.48
N GLN A 45 -20.29 2.91 -15.13
CA GLN A 45 -20.42 3.63 -16.40
C GLN A 45 -20.93 2.73 -17.52
N GLN A 46 -20.56 1.44 -17.56
CA GLN A 46 -21.09 0.49 -18.54
C GLN A 46 -22.60 0.27 -18.40
N ILE A 47 -23.13 0.34 -17.17
CA ILE A 47 -24.55 0.11 -16.88
C ILE A 47 -25.37 1.39 -17.06
N LYS A 48 -24.90 2.52 -16.52
CA LYS A 48 -25.62 3.80 -16.55
C LYS A 48 -25.34 4.64 -17.79
N GLY A 49 -24.20 4.42 -18.43
CA GLY A 49 -23.66 5.24 -19.51
C GLY A 49 -22.71 6.34 -19.02
N THR A 50 -21.78 6.75 -19.89
CA THR A 50 -20.77 7.79 -19.60
C THR A 50 -21.36 9.20 -19.47
N GLY A 51 -22.57 9.42 -19.97
CA GLY A 51 -23.32 10.67 -19.84
C GLY A 51 -24.17 10.77 -18.56
N TYR A 52 -24.20 9.73 -17.71
CA TYR A 52 -24.93 9.77 -16.45
C TYR A 52 -24.23 10.68 -15.45
N CYS A 53 -24.91 11.73 -14.99
CA CYS A 53 -24.46 12.64 -13.96
C CYS A 53 -25.41 12.55 -12.75
N PRO A 54 -24.92 12.20 -11.55
CA PRO A 54 -25.71 12.24 -10.32
C PRO A 54 -26.35 13.62 -10.05
N PRO A 55 -27.52 13.67 -9.38
CA PRO A 55 -28.34 14.87 -9.26
C PRO A 55 -27.77 15.95 -8.31
N CYS A 56 -26.86 15.60 -7.40
CA CYS A 56 -26.30 16.52 -6.39
C CYS A 56 -24.86 16.97 -6.65
N ILE A 57 -24.36 16.87 -7.89
CA ILE A 57 -23.00 17.29 -8.22
C ILE A 57 -22.91 18.80 -8.40
N ASP A 58 -21.82 19.41 -7.93
CA ASP A 58 -21.49 20.81 -8.18
C ASP A 58 -21.51 21.12 -9.69
N LYS A 59 -22.13 22.24 -10.08
CA LYS A 59 -22.21 22.75 -11.46
C LYS A 59 -20.83 22.80 -12.12
N ALA A 60 -19.79 23.14 -11.36
CA ALA A 60 -18.42 23.19 -11.86
C ALA A 60 -17.85 21.82 -12.26
N LEU A 61 -18.44 20.71 -11.78
CA LEU A 61 -18.00 19.35 -12.04
C LEU A 61 -18.93 18.59 -12.98
N GLN A 62 -20.18 18.99 -13.13
CA GLN A 62 -21.20 18.34 -13.98
C GLN A 62 -20.70 18.00 -15.41
N TRP A 63 -21.31 16.95 -15.95
CA TRP A 63 -21.12 16.45 -17.33
C TRP A 63 -22.47 16.01 -17.90
N SER A 64 -22.53 15.86 -19.22
CA SER A 64 -23.78 15.53 -19.93
C SER A 64 -23.51 14.52 -21.03
N LYS A 65 -24.56 14.14 -21.78
CA LYS A 65 -24.40 13.30 -22.97
C LYS A 65 -23.59 13.98 -24.08
N ASP A 66 -23.67 15.30 -24.18
CA ASP A 66 -22.93 16.09 -25.18
C ASP A 66 -21.45 16.21 -24.83
N LYS A 67 -21.14 16.23 -23.53
CA LYS A 67 -19.77 16.24 -23.00
C LYS A 67 -19.63 15.19 -21.91
N PRO A 68 -19.51 13.90 -22.28
CA PRO A 68 -19.50 12.79 -21.32
C PRO A 68 -18.21 12.77 -20.50
N MET A 69 -18.24 12.05 -19.39
CA MET A 69 -17.03 11.77 -18.62
C MET A 69 -16.13 10.81 -19.40
N GLU A 70 -14.83 11.09 -19.46
CA GLU A 70 -13.87 10.18 -20.10
C GLU A 70 -13.81 8.86 -19.32
N ASN A 71 -13.67 7.75 -20.03
CA ASN A 71 -13.49 6.45 -19.39
C ASN A 71 -12.10 6.39 -18.78
N ALA A 72 -12.02 5.87 -17.55
CA ALA A 72 -10.73 5.52 -16.97
C ALA A 72 -10.01 4.53 -17.92
N PRO A 73 -8.73 4.75 -18.24
CA PRO A 73 -7.97 3.83 -19.07
C PRO A 73 -8.00 2.45 -18.44
N ALA A 74 -8.06 1.41 -19.27
CA ALA A 74 -7.98 0.03 -18.81
C ALA A 74 -6.54 -0.28 -18.35
N VAL A 75 -6.16 0.23 -17.19
CA VAL A 75 -4.90 -0.10 -16.55
C VAL A 75 -5.03 -1.52 -16.02
N LYS A 76 -4.29 -2.45 -16.63
CA LYS A 76 -4.10 -3.78 -16.06
C LYS A 76 -3.15 -3.61 -14.89
N ASP A 77 -3.61 -3.93 -13.68
CA ASP A 77 -2.73 -3.90 -12.52
C ASP A 77 -1.59 -4.90 -12.70
N SER A 78 -0.37 -4.45 -12.44
CA SER A 78 0.75 -5.38 -12.33
C SER A 78 0.57 -6.23 -11.07
N PRO A 79 0.78 -7.55 -11.15
CA PRO A 79 0.74 -8.38 -9.96
C PRO A 79 1.82 -7.90 -8.97
N TRP A 80 1.46 -7.85 -7.69
CA TRP A 80 2.43 -7.60 -6.63
C TRP A 80 3.50 -8.70 -6.66
N THR A 81 4.76 -8.30 -6.76
CA THR A 81 5.90 -9.23 -6.82
C THR A 81 6.98 -8.76 -5.86
N ILE A 82 7.59 -9.71 -5.16
CA ILE A 82 8.74 -9.43 -4.30
C ILE A 82 9.94 -9.19 -5.20
N ILE A 83 10.48 -7.97 -5.18
CA ILE A 83 11.71 -7.64 -5.90
C ILE A 83 12.88 -8.23 -5.13
N ASN A 84 13.32 -9.41 -5.53
CA ASN A 84 14.59 -9.95 -5.06
C ASN A 84 15.72 -9.07 -5.60
N LYS A 85 16.36 -8.30 -4.72
CA LYS A 85 17.59 -7.58 -5.06
C LYS A 85 18.60 -8.63 -5.49
N LYS A 86 18.97 -8.65 -6.77
CA LYS A 86 20.16 -9.41 -7.21
C LYS A 86 21.34 -8.93 -6.36
N PRO A 87 22.28 -9.80 -5.97
CA PRO A 87 23.51 -9.36 -5.34
C PRO A 87 24.16 -8.36 -6.30
N VAL A 88 24.12 -7.09 -5.92
CA VAL A 88 24.89 -6.07 -6.61
C VAL A 88 26.32 -6.46 -6.33
N VAL A 89 27.00 -7.02 -7.32
CA VAL A 89 28.46 -6.99 -7.34
C VAL A 89 28.79 -5.51 -7.40
N SER A 90 28.99 -4.92 -6.23
CA SER A 90 29.42 -3.54 -6.11
C SER A 90 30.79 -3.48 -6.77
N LYS A 91 30.83 -3.10 -8.06
CA LYS A 91 32.01 -2.43 -8.58
C LYS A 91 32.14 -1.21 -7.69
N ALA A 92 33.08 -1.24 -6.76
CA ALA A 92 33.38 -0.13 -5.88
C ALA A 92 33.68 1.07 -6.77
N LYS A 93 32.67 1.91 -7.00
CA LYS A 93 32.91 3.25 -7.49
C LYS A 93 33.49 3.97 -6.29
N THR A 94 34.78 4.24 -6.33
CA THR A 94 35.42 5.24 -5.47
C THR A 94 34.60 6.51 -5.61
N PHE A 95 33.74 6.76 -4.63
CA PHE A 95 33.01 8.02 -4.54
C PHE A 95 34.06 9.06 -4.14
N VAL A 96 34.62 9.75 -5.12
CA VAL A 96 35.50 10.89 -4.87
C VAL A 96 34.58 12.00 -4.36
N ALA A 97 34.55 12.17 -3.04
CA ALA A 97 33.79 13.22 -2.38
C ALA A 97 34.49 14.56 -2.60
N GLU A 98 34.38 15.13 -3.81
CA GLU A 98 35.06 16.38 -4.16
C GLU A 98 34.53 17.62 -3.40
N HIS A 99 33.40 17.50 -2.69
CA HIS A 99 32.68 18.65 -2.11
C HIS A 99 32.30 18.50 -0.63
N PHE A 100 32.90 17.57 0.12
CA PHE A 100 32.60 17.41 1.55
C PHE A 100 33.63 18.14 2.42
N GLN A 101 33.22 19.23 3.07
CA GLN A 101 34.00 19.83 4.16
C GLN A 101 33.49 19.32 5.51
N PRO A 102 34.30 18.57 6.27
CA PRO A 102 33.92 18.14 7.61
C PRO A 102 33.85 19.35 8.56
N ALA A 103 32.89 19.33 9.49
CA ALA A 103 32.80 20.35 10.53
C ALA A 103 34.00 20.27 11.48
N GLN A 104 34.46 21.42 11.96
CA GLN A 104 35.60 21.52 12.86
C GLN A 104 35.32 20.78 14.19
N GLY A 105 36.15 19.80 14.53
CA GLY A 105 35.97 18.93 15.71
C GLY A 105 35.25 17.61 15.45
N SER A 106 34.77 17.37 14.22
CA SER A 106 34.22 16.06 13.85
C SER A 106 35.36 15.07 13.57
N ILE A 107 35.28 13.90 14.21
CA ILE A 107 36.16 12.76 13.91
C ILE A 107 35.36 11.85 13.00
N PRO A 108 35.79 11.58 11.75
CA PRO A 108 35.10 10.62 10.91
C PRO A 108 35.12 9.26 11.61
N VAL A 109 33.93 8.75 11.94
CA VAL A 109 33.79 7.38 12.43
C VAL A 109 34.30 6.48 11.32
N LYS A 110 35.41 5.76 11.58
CA LYS A 110 35.81 4.64 10.74
C LYS A 110 34.68 3.62 10.81
N VAL A 111 33.75 3.71 9.87
CA VAL A 111 32.79 2.66 9.59
C VAL A 111 33.58 1.48 9.05
N ASN A 112 34.12 0.66 9.96
CA ASN A 112 34.35 -0.72 9.63
C ASN A 112 33.00 -1.23 9.11
N ASN A 113 32.97 -1.76 7.90
CA ASN A 113 31.75 -2.28 7.24
C ASN A 113 31.16 -3.52 7.95
N LEU A 114 31.27 -3.60 9.27
CA LEU A 114 30.54 -4.50 10.11
C LEU A 114 29.16 -3.88 10.33
N LYS A 115 28.25 -4.16 9.40
CA LYS A 115 26.84 -4.31 9.78
C LYS A 115 26.83 -5.18 11.04
N ARG A 116 26.11 -4.78 12.11
CA ARG A 116 25.93 -5.62 13.31
C ARG A 116 25.62 -7.05 12.84
N LYS A 117 26.56 -7.97 13.05
CA LYS A 117 26.27 -9.40 12.98
C LYS A 117 25.39 -9.70 14.21
N ILE A 118 24.33 -10.46 13.99
CA ILE A 118 23.71 -11.22 15.07
C ILE A 118 24.84 -12.08 15.66
N GLU A 119 25.05 -12.00 16.97
CA GLU A 119 26.10 -12.75 17.64
C GLU A 119 25.83 -14.25 17.49
N ASP A 120 26.74 -14.92 16.80
CA ASP A 120 26.83 -16.38 16.78
C ASP A 120 27.26 -16.83 18.19
N THR A 121 26.28 -17.02 19.09
CA THR A 121 26.53 -17.82 20.29
C THR A 121 26.47 -19.28 19.86
N GLU A 122 27.63 -19.91 19.74
CA GLU A 122 27.77 -21.32 19.38
C GLU A 122 27.04 -22.19 20.41
N ILE A 123 25.83 -22.64 20.06
CA ILE A 123 25.18 -23.76 20.74
C ILE A 123 25.68 -25.03 20.05
N PRO A 124 26.37 -25.96 20.75
CA PRO A 124 26.90 -27.18 20.13
C PRO A 124 25.75 -28.01 19.53
N ILE A 125 25.81 -28.25 18.23
CA ILE A 125 24.87 -29.11 17.51
C ILE A 125 25.26 -30.56 17.84
N VAL A 126 24.65 -31.12 18.88
CA VAL A 126 24.56 -32.58 19.01
C VAL A 126 23.49 -33.06 18.02
N PRO A 127 23.77 -34.03 17.14
CA PRO A 127 22.76 -34.57 16.23
C PRO A 127 21.70 -35.32 17.05
N LEU A 128 20.58 -34.67 17.36
CA LEU A 128 19.42 -35.37 17.87
C LEU A 128 18.64 -35.98 16.70
N GLU A 129 18.54 -37.31 16.75
CA GLU A 129 17.79 -38.15 15.84
C GLU A 129 16.41 -37.58 15.48
N ALA A 130 15.99 -37.82 14.23
CA ALA A 130 14.74 -37.36 13.66
C ALA A 130 13.53 -37.79 14.51
N LYS A 131 13.04 -36.89 15.37
CA LYS A 131 11.79 -37.09 16.10
C LYS A 131 10.60 -36.81 15.18
N LYS A 132 9.71 -37.79 15.09
CA LYS A 132 8.48 -37.81 14.28
C LYS A 132 7.67 -36.52 14.43
N ILE A 133 7.19 -36.00 13.30
CA ILE A 133 6.27 -34.85 13.21
C ILE A 133 5.01 -35.16 14.03
N ILE A 134 4.88 -34.50 15.18
CA ILE A 134 3.62 -34.47 15.93
C ILE A 134 2.69 -33.50 15.19
N LYS A 135 1.63 -34.03 14.57
CA LYS A 135 0.56 -33.21 13.99
C LYS A 135 -0.12 -32.42 15.12
N THR A 136 0.19 -31.13 15.24
CA THR A 136 -0.57 -30.23 16.11
C THR A 136 -1.94 -29.98 15.48
N LYS A 137 -3.01 -30.19 16.24
CA LYS A 137 -4.39 -29.88 15.83
C LYS A 137 -4.49 -28.36 15.60
N LYS A 138 -5.21 -27.96 14.55
CA LYS A 138 -5.48 -26.54 14.23
C LYS A 138 -5.98 -25.80 15.48
N PRO A 139 -5.44 -24.62 15.83
CA PRO A 139 -6.00 -23.84 16.93
C PRO A 139 -7.41 -23.38 16.55
N LYS A 140 -8.35 -23.60 17.47
CA LYS A 140 -9.70 -23.04 17.40
C LYS A 140 -9.55 -21.54 17.70
N ILE A 141 -9.82 -20.69 16.72
CA ILE A 141 -9.82 -19.24 16.90
C ILE A 141 -11.03 -18.89 17.77
N THR A 142 -10.81 -18.62 19.05
CA THR A 142 -11.76 -17.90 19.92
C THR A 142 -11.48 -16.41 19.81
N TYR A 143 -12.52 -15.60 19.65
CA TYR A 143 -12.46 -14.19 19.27
C TYR A 143 -12.02 -13.23 20.41
N ASP A 144 -11.55 -13.76 21.53
CA ASP A 144 -11.21 -12.96 22.72
C ASP A 144 -9.72 -12.62 22.78
N ILE A 145 -9.18 -12.11 21.67
CA ILE A 145 -7.87 -11.47 21.68
C ILE A 145 -8.14 -9.97 21.84
N GLU A 146 -8.03 -9.47 23.07
CA GLU A 146 -7.90 -8.02 23.29
C GLU A 146 -6.65 -7.55 22.53
N LEU A 147 -6.87 -6.80 21.45
CA LEU A 147 -5.82 -6.13 20.71
C LEU A 147 -5.21 -5.08 21.62
N GLN A 148 -4.17 -5.45 22.38
CA GLN A 148 -3.42 -4.53 23.20
C GLN A 148 -2.70 -3.56 22.25
N GLY A 149 -3.21 -2.32 22.17
CA GLY A 149 -2.64 -1.27 21.31
C GLY A 149 -1.20 -0.94 21.70
N LEU A 150 -0.52 -0.15 20.85
CA LEU A 150 0.84 0.31 21.13
C LEU A 150 0.87 1.04 22.49
N LYS A 151 1.56 0.46 23.46
CA LYS A 151 1.85 1.12 24.74
C LYS A 151 2.96 2.14 24.49
N TRP A 152 2.58 3.41 24.51
CA TRP A 152 3.52 4.51 24.57
C TRP A 152 4.02 4.65 26.00
N ASP A 153 5.32 4.49 26.22
CA ASP A 153 5.91 4.94 27.48
C ASP A 153 6.17 6.45 27.42
N SER A 154 6.03 7.12 28.57
CA SER A 154 6.30 8.56 28.69
C SER A 154 7.76 8.86 29.01
N VAL A 155 8.62 7.84 29.04
CA VAL A 155 10.00 7.94 29.53
C VAL A 155 10.96 8.15 28.37
N ASN A 156 10.77 7.43 27.26
CA ASN A 156 11.59 7.55 26.06
C ASN A 156 10.76 7.63 24.76
N TYR A 157 9.42 7.58 24.85
CA TYR A 157 8.53 7.64 23.68
C TYR A 157 8.87 6.60 22.60
N SER A 158 9.40 5.44 23.01
CA SER A 158 9.73 4.33 22.11
C SER A 158 8.71 3.20 22.24
N CYS A 159 8.52 2.44 21.14
CA CYS A 159 7.57 1.32 21.09
C CYS A 159 8.24 -0.04 20.83
N SER A 160 9.49 -0.23 21.27
CA SER A 160 10.16 -1.53 21.14
C SER A 160 9.85 -2.44 22.33
N TYR A 161 9.38 -3.65 22.02
CA TYR A 161 9.15 -4.75 22.97
C TYR A 161 10.46 -5.49 23.28
#